data_AF-A0A2N0NDZ9-F1
#
_entry.id   AF-A0A2N0NDZ9-F1
#
_cell.length_a   1.000
_cell.length_b   1.000
_cell.length_c   1.000
_cell.angle_alpha   90.00
_cell.angle_beta   90.00
_cell.angle_gamma   90.00
#
_symmetry.space_group_name_H-M   'P 1'
#
loop_
_entity.id
_entity.type
_entity.pdbx_description
1 polymer ?
#
loop_
_entity_poly.entity_id
_entity_poly.type
_entity_poly.pdbx_seq_one_letter_code
_entity_poly.pdbx_strand_id
1 'polypeptide(L)'
;MFIAFMGGVYSEAYEKGRAALLRFRAELISDYEALDDIHFYTLPPEPKYIYYIGKSESCEEWETNVKKRQTNKEKLYDDYEKKMSERKLTYKENDDDNKDHNKDDDNKDHNKDDDNKDDKDDDDDDDDDGDDDYESEDEDEDVIDKVKSLSNKVKEEFKFLKKEIEEVKSLKEDIKSLNSKIDQLLNNKNTN
;
A
#
# COMPACT_ATOMS: atom_id res chain seq x y z
N MET A 1 -5.73 -36.72 30.95
CA MET A 1 -7.01 -36.69 30.22
C MET A 1 -7.41 -35.29 29.75
N PHE A 2 -7.17 -34.23 30.54
CA PHE A 2 -7.41 -32.83 30.14
C PHE A 2 -6.63 -32.36 28.91
N ILE A 3 -5.34 -32.72 28.79
CA ILE A 3 -4.49 -32.31 27.65
C ILE A 3 -5.03 -32.82 26.30
N ALA A 4 -5.55 -34.05 26.25
CA ALA A 4 -6.13 -34.61 25.03
C ALA A 4 -7.48 -33.94 24.66
N PHE A 5 -8.25 -33.52 25.66
CA PHE A 5 -9.50 -32.77 25.46
C PHE A 5 -9.22 -31.36 24.91
N MET A 6 -8.26 -30.64 25.51
CA MET A 6 -7.82 -29.32 25.03
C MET A 6 -7.21 -29.39 23.63
N GLY A 7 -6.43 -30.43 23.33
CA GLY A 7 -5.84 -30.63 22.00
C GLY A 7 -6.88 -30.85 20.89
N GLY A 8 -7.94 -31.63 21.17
CA GLY A 8 -9.04 -31.83 20.21
C GLY A 8 -9.85 -30.56 19.97
N VAL A 9 -10.18 -29.83 21.05
CA VAL A 9 -10.88 -28.54 20.96
C VAL A 9 -10.04 -27.50 20.22
N TYR A 10 -8.72 -27.48 20.43
CA TYR A 10 -7.80 -26.56 19.74
C TYR A 10 -7.76 -26.81 18.24
N SER A 11 -7.64 -28.07 17.79
CA SER A 11 -7.65 -28.38 16.35
C SER A 11 -8.95 -27.94 15.67
N GLU A 12 -10.09 -28.18 16.32
CA GLU A 12 -11.39 -27.80 15.78
C GLU A 12 -11.59 -26.27 15.77
N ALA A 13 -11.14 -25.58 16.83
CA ALA A 13 -11.17 -24.13 16.91
C ALA A 13 -10.24 -23.47 15.88
N TYR A 14 -9.07 -24.05 15.63
CA TYR A 14 -8.12 -23.56 14.63
C TYR A 14 -8.69 -23.66 13.21
N GLU A 15 -9.25 -24.81 12.83
CA GLU A 15 -9.86 -24.99 11.51
C GLU A 15 -11.07 -24.07 11.30
N LYS A 16 -11.97 -24.00 12.30
CA LYS A 16 -13.15 -23.13 12.24
C LYS A 16 -12.77 -21.65 12.25
N GLY A 17 -11.79 -21.26 13.06
CA GLY A 17 -11.26 -19.89 13.11
C GLY A 17 -10.64 -19.47 11.78
N ARG A 18 -9.84 -20.34 11.16
CA ARG A 18 -9.28 -20.10 9.83
C ARG A 18 -10.37 -19.95 8.77
N ALA A 19 -11.38 -20.82 8.77
CA ALA A 19 -12.51 -20.73 7.84
C ALA A 19 -13.32 -19.44 8.04
N ALA A 20 -13.59 -19.05 9.30
CA ALA A 20 -14.29 -17.80 9.61
C ALA A 20 -13.50 -16.56 9.17
N LEU A 21 -12.20 -16.53 9.41
CA LEU A 21 -11.32 -15.44 8.99
C LEU A 21 -11.28 -15.30 7.46
N LEU A 22 -11.14 -16.42 6.73
CA LEU A 22 -11.14 -16.41 5.27
C LEU A 22 -12.49 -15.93 4.71
N ARG A 23 -13.59 -16.37 5.31
CA ARG A 23 -14.93 -15.91 4.93
C ARG A 23 -15.11 -14.42 5.16
N PHE A 24 -14.71 -13.92 6.32
CA PHE A 24 -14.76 -12.49 6.64
C PHE A 24 -13.93 -11.65 5.66
N ARG A 25 -12.72 -12.08 5.31
CA ARG A 25 -11.89 -11.39 4.31
C ARG A 25 -12.53 -11.39 2.91
N ALA A 26 -13.10 -12.52 2.49
CA ALA A 26 -13.78 -12.61 1.20
C ALA A 26 -15.03 -11.72 1.13
N GLU A 27 -15.78 -11.63 2.23
CA GLU A 27 -16.95 -10.75 2.34
C GLU A 27 -16.54 -9.28 2.26
N LEU A 28 -15.49 -8.87 2.99
CA LEU A 28 -14.95 -7.51 2.87
C LEU A 28 -14.53 -7.18 1.43
N ILE A 29 -13.80 -8.08 0.75
CA ILE A 29 -13.39 -7.86 -0.64
C ILE A 29 -14.63 -7.72 -1.54
N SER A 30 -15.63 -8.59 -1.38
CA SER A 30 -16.87 -8.53 -2.16
C SER A 30 -17.64 -7.23 -1.92
N ASP A 31 -17.69 -6.74 -0.68
CA ASP A 31 -18.35 -5.47 -0.35
C ASP A 31 -17.60 -4.28 -0.94
N TYR A 32 -16.26 -4.31 -0.90
CA TYR A 32 -15.43 -3.30 -1.55
C TYR A 32 -15.58 -3.31 -3.07
N GLU A 33 -15.61 -4.49 -3.71
CA GLU A 33 -15.86 -4.64 -5.15
C GLU A 33 -17.28 -4.23 -5.55
N ALA A 34 -18.26 -4.33 -4.65
CA ALA A 34 -19.62 -3.86 -4.90
C ALA A 34 -19.76 -2.34 -4.74
N LEU A 35 -18.95 -1.71 -3.87
CA LEU A 35 -18.90 -0.26 -3.70
C LEU A 35 -18.08 0.42 -4.79
N ASP A 36 -17.04 -0.24 -5.28
CA ASP A 36 -16.36 0.14 -6.51
C ASP A 36 -17.28 -0.25 -7.66
N ASP A 37 -18.30 0.57 -7.92
CA ASP A 37 -19.08 0.50 -9.14
C ASP A 37 -18.05 0.44 -10.27
N ILE A 38 -17.81 -0.77 -10.80
CA ILE A 38 -17.01 -0.94 -12.01
C ILE A 38 -17.88 -0.30 -13.09
N HIS A 39 -17.69 1.01 -13.23
CA HIS A 39 -18.12 1.76 -14.37
C HIS A 39 -17.27 1.22 -15.51
N PHE A 40 -17.65 0.06 -16.06
CA PHE A 40 -17.62 -0.09 -17.50
C PHE A 40 -18.47 1.06 -17.97
N TYR A 41 -17.83 2.22 -18.18
CA TYR A 41 -18.42 3.41 -18.72
C TYR A 41 -19.41 2.92 -19.76
N THR A 42 -20.71 3.15 -19.55
CA THR A 42 -21.70 2.80 -20.58
C THR A 42 -21.27 3.58 -21.81
N LEU A 43 -20.62 2.89 -22.75
CA LEU A 43 -20.06 3.56 -23.90
C LEU A 43 -21.24 4.20 -24.64
N PRO A 44 -21.12 5.47 -25.04
CA PRO A 44 -22.11 6.08 -25.91
C PRO A 44 -22.35 5.15 -27.11
N PRO A 45 -23.60 5.01 -27.60
CA PRO A 45 -23.94 4.09 -28.69
C PRO A 45 -23.10 4.33 -29.96
N GLU A 46 -22.50 5.51 -30.10
CA GLU A 46 -21.45 5.80 -31.07
C GLU A 46 -20.16 6.24 -30.35
N PRO A 47 -19.13 5.38 -30.25
CA PRO A 47 -17.86 5.78 -29.67
C PRO A 47 -17.16 6.79 -30.60
N LYS A 48 -16.84 7.98 -30.07
CA LYS A 48 -16.17 9.07 -30.80
C LYS A 48 -14.72 8.74 -31.21
N TYR A 49 -14.16 7.69 -30.62
CA TYR A 49 -12.79 7.20 -30.82
C TYR A 49 -12.81 5.67 -30.92
N ILE A 50 -11.94 5.11 -31.76
CA ILE A 50 -11.69 3.67 -31.77
C ILE A 50 -10.78 3.35 -30.59
N TYR A 51 -11.30 2.68 -29.57
CA TYR A 51 -10.51 2.20 -28.44
C TYR A 51 -9.81 0.90 -28.86
N TYR A 52 -8.49 0.95 -29.04
CA TYR A 52 -7.69 -0.25 -29.22
C TYR A 52 -7.24 -0.73 -27.84
N ILE A 53 -7.91 -1.77 -27.33
CA ILE A 53 -7.37 -2.55 -26.21
C ILE A 53 -6.17 -3.28 -26.81
N GLY A 54 -4.98 -2.73 -26.57
CA GLY A 54 -3.74 -3.30 -27.08
C GLY A 54 -3.64 -4.75 -26.63
N LYS A 55 -3.31 -5.63 -27.57
CA LYS A 55 -2.76 -6.95 -27.26
C LYS A 55 -1.46 -6.72 -26.50
N SER A 56 -1.57 -6.57 -25.19
CA SER A 56 -0.43 -6.57 -24.30
C SER A 56 0.08 -8.00 -24.23
N GLU A 57 1.38 -8.19 -24.43
CA GLU A 57 2.05 -9.48 -24.24
C GLU A 57 1.71 -10.05 -22.86
N SER A 58 1.59 -9.18 -21.84
CA SER A 58 1.18 -9.58 -20.49
C SER A 58 -0.23 -10.17 -20.40
N CYS A 59 -1.17 -9.72 -21.23
CA CYS A 59 -2.54 -10.23 -21.22
C CYS A 59 -2.64 -11.59 -21.93
N GLU A 60 -1.91 -11.75 -23.05
CA GLU A 60 -1.81 -13.03 -23.76
C GLU A 60 -1.07 -14.08 -22.92
N GLU A 61 0.01 -13.70 -22.24
CA GLU A 61 0.72 -14.55 -21.28
C GLU A 61 -0.18 -14.96 -20.11
N TRP A 62 -0.93 -14.02 -19.53
CA TRP A 62 -1.87 -14.32 -18.47
C TRP A 62 -2.96 -15.30 -18.94
N GLU A 63 -3.57 -15.06 -20.10
CA GLU A 63 -4.60 -15.94 -20.66
C GLU A 63 -4.06 -17.36 -20.93
N THR A 64 -2.84 -17.46 -21.43
CA THR A 64 -2.18 -18.75 -21.69
C THR A 64 -1.92 -19.51 -20.40
N ASN A 65 -1.46 -18.82 -19.35
CA ASN A 65 -1.23 -19.41 -18.03
C ASN A 65 -2.53 -19.90 -17.39
N VAL A 66 -3.61 -19.10 -17.47
CA VAL A 66 -4.94 -19.49 -16.95
C VAL A 66 -5.46 -20.73 -17.67
N LYS A 67 -5.38 -20.77 -19.01
CA LYS A 67 -5.81 -21.94 -19.80
C LYS A 67 -5.03 -23.21 -19.45
N LYS A 68 -3.72 -23.09 -19.22
CA LYS A 68 -2.86 -24.21 -18.82
C LYS A 68 -3.29 -24.77 -17.46
N ARG A 69 -3.49 -23.91 -16.47
CA ARG A 69 -3.98 -24.32 -15.13
C ARG A 69 -5.36 -24.95 -15.19
N GLN A 70 -6.27 -24.41 -15.98
CA GLN A 70 -7.60 -24.97 -16.16
C GLN A 70 -7.57 -26.36 -16.81
N THR A 71 -6.66 -26.59 -17.75
CA THR A 71 -6.42 -27.91 -18.36
C THR A 71 -5.89 -28.91 -17.32
N ASN A 72 -4.98 -28.45 -16.46
CA ASN A 72 -4.40 -29.27 -15.39
C ASN A 72 -5.33 -29.43 -14.18
N LYS A 73 -6.50 -28.76 -14.16
CA LYS A 73 -7.41 -28.65 -13.00
C LYS A 73 -6.73 -28.10 -11.74
N GLU A 74 -5.70 -27.28 -11.92
CA GLU A 74 -5.03 -26.54 -10.85
C GLU A 74 -5.84 -25.27 -10.53
N LYS A 75 -5.96 -24.95 -9.26
CA LYS A 75 -6.60 -23.69 -8.83
C LYS A 75 -5.60 -22.55 -8.99
N LEU A 76 -6.12 -21.34 -9.19
CA LEU A 76 -5.30 -20.14 -9.39
C LEU A 76 -4.36 -19.86 -8.19
N TYR A 77 -4.77 -20.27 -6.99
CA TYR A 77 -4.07 -19.99 -5.74
C TYR A 77 -3.27 -21.17 -5.18
N ASP A 78 -3.14 -22.28 -5.91
CA ASP A 78 -2.42 -23.48 -5.44
C ASP A 78 -0.96 -23.16 -5.08
N ASP A 79 -0.30 -22.30 -5.87
CA ASP A 79 1.09 -21.89 -5.62
C ASP A 79 1.22 -21.09 -4.32
N TYR A 80 0.24 -20.24 -4.02
CA TYR A 80 0.22 -19.44 -2.79
C TYR A 80 -0.12 -20.30 -1.58
N GLU A 81 -1.05 -21.26 -1.71
CA GLU A 81 -1.32 -22.24 -0.65
C GLU A 81 -0.08 -23.07 -0.32
N LYS A 82 0.68 -23.49 -1.34
CA LYS A 82 1.93 -24.21 -1.16
C LYS A 82 2.97 -23.36 -0.41
N LYS A 83 3.22 -22.13 -0.86
CA LYS A 83 4.14 -21.19 -0.19
C LYS A 83 3.71 -20.89 1.26
N MET A 84 2.42 -20.71 1.50
CA MET A 84 1.89 -20.44 2.83
C MET A 84 2.04 -21.65 3.75
N SER A 85 1.88 -22.86 3.21
CA SER A 85 2.05 -24.11 3.96
C SER A 85 3.52 -24.41 4.30
N GLU A 86 4.45 -23.99 3.44
CA GLU A 86 5.90 -24.11 3.67
C GLU A 86 6.39 -23.16 4.78
N ARG A 87 5.71 -22.02 4.97
CA ARG A 87 6.04 -21.05 6.03
C ARG A 87 5.62 -21.59 7.39
N LYS A 88 6.54 -22.24 8.10
CA LYS A 88 6.34 -22.68 9.48
C LYS A 88 6.33 -21.46 10.40
N LEU A 89 5.13 -21.01 10.78
CA LEU A 89 4.98 -19.96 11.78
C LEU A 89 5.41 -20.52 13.15
N THR A 90 6.64 -20.23 13.56
CA THR A 90 7.12 -20.50 14.92
C THR A 90 6.67 -19.34 15.80
N TYR A 91 5.62 -19.56 16.57
CA TYR A 91 5.27 -18.66 17.67
C TYR A 91 6.34 -18.82 18.75
N LYS A 92 7.09 -17.74 19.03
CA LYS A 92 7.99 -17.69 20.18
C LYS A 92 7.11 -17.30 21.37
N GLU A 93 6.75 -18.31 22.16
CA GLU A 93 6.02 -18.10 23.42
C GLU A 93 6.97 -17.29 24.33
N ASN A 94 6.61 -16.04 24.59
CA ASN A 94 7.33 -15.24 25.59
C ASN A 94 6.84 -15.76 26.95
N ASP A 95 7.73 -16.38 27.71
CA ASP A 95 7.52 -16.83 29.10
C ASP A 95 7.38 -15.63 30.08
N ASP A 96 6.61 -14.60 29.72
CA ASP A 96 6.40 -13.40 30.55
C ASP A 96 5.05 -13.44 31.29
N ASP A 97 4.55 -14.64 31.56
CA ASP A 97 3.33 -14.92 32.35
C ASP A 97 3.59 -14.89 33.87
N ASN A 98 4.54 -14.08 34.34
CA ASN A 98 4.77 -13.90 35.78
C ASN A 98 4.68 -12.45 36.25
N LYS A 99 3.66 -11.72 35.77
CA LYS A 99 3.11 -10.57 36.51
C LYS A 99 1.71 -10.91 37.00
N ASP A 100 1.72 -11.57 38.15
CA ASP A 100 0.61 -11.79 39.06
C ASP A 100 -0.14 -10.46 39.33
N HIS A 101 -1.18 -10.18 38.54
CA HIS A 101 -2.14 -9.11 38.83
C HIS A 101 -3.21 -9.63 39.79
N ASN A 102 -2.79 -10.05 40.99
CA ASN A 102 -3.71 -10.25 42.11
C ASN A 102 -3.53 -9.09 43.10
N LYS A 103 -4.15 -7.95 42.79
CA LYS A 103 -4.46 -6.94 43.82
C LYS A 103 -5.86 -7.26 44.31
N ASP A 104 -5.91 -8.07 45.37
CA ASP A 104 -7.11 -8.32 46.14
C ASP A 104 -7.65 -6.99 46.70
N ASP A 105 -8.86 -6.64 46.29
CA ASP A 105 -9.75 -5.76 47.03
C ASP A 105 -10.14 -6.47 48.33
N ASP A 106 -9.67 -5.97 49.48
CA ASP A 106 -10.55 -5.42 50.52
C ASP A 106 -9.84 -5.30 51.88
N ASN A 107 -9.73 -4.04 52.30
CA ASN A 107 -10.07 -3.55 53.64
C ASN A 107 -9.14 -3.91 54.83
N LYS A 108 -8.33 -2.93 55.25
CA LYS A 108 -8.18 -2.66 56.69
C LYS A 108 -7.89 -1.19 57.02
N ASP A 109 -8.74 -0.73 57.91
CA ASP A 109 -8.91 0.58 58.52
C ASP A 109 -7.68 1.25 59.15
N HIS A 110 -7.75 2.59 59.09
CA HIS A 110 -7.34 3.60 60.07
C HIS A 110 -5.85 3.96 60.35
N ASN A 111 -5.50 5.14 59.84
CA ASN A 111 -5.17 6.37 60.60
C ASN A 111 -3.79 6.47 61.32
N LYS A 112 -2.85 7.23 60.76
CA LYS A 112 -2.33 8.53 61.29
C LYS A 112 -0.92 8.89 60.80
N ASP A 113 -0.83 10.15 60.37
CA ASP A 113 0.19 11.18 60.61
C ASP A 113 1.66 10.99 60.18
N ASP A 114 2.13 12.03 59.46
CA ASP A 114 3.48 12.61 59.39
C ASP A 114 4.67 11.72 59.01
N ASP A 115 5.28 11.96 57.84
CA ASP A 115 6.39 12.92 57.74
C ASP A 115 7.02 12.92 56.34
N ASN A 116 7.45 14.12 55.94
CA ASN A 116 8.28 14.44 54.77
C ASN A 116 9.44 13.46 54.55
N LYS A 117 9.71 13.14 53.27
CA LYS A 117 11.07 13.10 52.72
C LYS A 117 11.06 13.19 51.20
N ASP A 118 11.48 14.36 50.74
CA ASP A 118 12.23 14.54 49.50
C ASP A 118 13.50 13.68 49.52
N ASP A 119 13.85 13.09 48.37
CA ASP A 119 15.20 12.80 47.84
C ASP A 119 14.98 11.85 46.64
N LYS A 120 14.92 12.36 45.41
CA LYS A 120 16.03 12.57 44.47
C LYS A 120 16.56 11.29 43.83
N ASP A 121 16.42 11.30 42.50
CA ASP A 121 17.36 10.89 41.46
C ASP A 121 17.82 9.43 41.48
N ASP A 122 17.41 8.68 40.45
CA ASP A 122 18.36 7.97 39.59
C ASP A 122 17.76 7.89 38.19
N ASP A 123 18.42 8.60 37.27
CA ASP A 123 18.28 8.48 35.83
C ASP A 123 18.66 7.04 35.44
N ASP A 124 17.83 6.37 34.65
CA ASP A 124 18.27 5.36 33.70
C ASP A 124 17.42 5.53 32.44
N ASP A 125 17.98 6.33 31.53
CA ASP A 125 17.70 6.28 30.10
C ASP A 125 18.07 4.87 29.61
N ASP A 126 17.09 4.02 29.35
CA ASP A 126 17.25 2.88 28.46
C ASP A 126 16.46 3.17 27.19
N ASP A 127 17.17 3.77 26.24
CA ASP A 127 16.91 3.74 24.82
C ASP A 127 16.75 2.28 24.38
N ASP A 128 15.51 1.80 24.22
CA ASP A 128 15.23 0.53 23.54
C ASP A 128 15.32 0.75 22.03
N ASP A 129 16.57 0.85 21.55
CA ASP A 129 16.97 0.61 20.17
C ASP A 129 16.72 -0.87 19.85
N GLY A 130 15.46 -1.20 19.60
CA GLY A 130 15.06 -2.46 18.98
C GLY A 130 15.51 -2.48 17.52
N ASP A 131 16.78 -2.83 17.29
CA ASP A 131 17.29 -3.28 16.00
C ASP A 131 16.49 -4.51 15.55
N ASP A 132 15.41 -4.25 14.81
CA ASP A 132 14.73 -5.27 14.04
C ASP A 132 15.62 -5.66 12.84
N ASP A 133 16.47 -6.66 13.06
CA ASP A 133 17.28 -7.30 12.03
C ASP A 133 16.37 -8.16 11.12
N TYR A 134 15.64 -7.48 10.23
CA TYR A 134 14.96 -8.11 9.11
C TYR A 134 16.00 -8.38 8.01
N GLU A 135 16.50 -9.62 7.92
CA GLU A 135 17.08 -10.11 6.66
C GLU A 135 15.96 -10.17 5.61
N SER A 136 15.74 -9.04 4.94
CA SER A 136 14.95 -8.95 3.72
C SER A 136 15.74 -9.62 2.61
N GLU A 137 15.18 -10.69 2.06
CA GLU A 137 15.68 -11.33 0.84
C GLU A 137 15.81 -10.26 -0.27
N ASP A 138 16.98 -10.21 -0.91
CA ASP A 138 17.51 -9.15 -1.80
C ASP A 138 16.74 -8.88 -3.12
N GLU A 139 15.43 -9.17 -3.20
CA GLU A 139 14.62 -8.96 -4.41
C GLU A 139 14.00 -7.55 -4.50
N ASP A 140 13.82 -6.85 -3.37
CA ASP A 140 13.16 -5.53 -3.32
C ASP A 140 14.12 -4.35 -3.60
N GLU A 141 15.43 -4.52 -3.41
CA GLU A 141 16.42 -3.45 -3.59
C GLU A 141 16.61 -3.07 -5.07
N ASP A 142 16.62 -4.05 -5.99
CA ASP A 142 16.69 -3.81 -7.45
C ASP A 142 15.46 -3.04 -7.95
N VAL A 143 14.27 -3.34 -7.41
CA VAL A 143 13.03 -2.65 -7.77
C VAL A 143 13.07 -1.19 -7.30
N ILE A 144 13.50 -0.95 -6.07
CA ILE A 144 13.58 0.39 -5.47
C ILE A 144 14.55 1.29 -6.25
N ASP A 145 15.72 0.78 -6.63
CA ASP A 145 16.72 1.56 -7.35
C ASP A 145 16.30 1.87 -8.80
N LYS A 146 15.57 0.94 -9.44
CA LYS A 146 14.96 1.17 -10.75
C LYS A 146 13.89 2.26 -10.71
N VAL A 147 13.06 2.27 -9.67
CA VAL A 147 12.04 3.31 -9.43
C VAL A 147 12.70 4.67 -9.18
N LYS A 148 13.77 4.74 -8.37
CA LYS A 148 14.54 5.98 -8.15
C LYS A 148 15.14 6.52 -9.45
N SER A 149 15.74 5.65 -10.26
CA SER A 149 16.32 6.01 -11.56
C SER A 149 15.26 6.58 -12.52
N LEU A 150 14.10 5.93 -12.63
CA LEU A 150 12.97 6.41 -13.44
C LEU A 150 12.45 7.76 -12.95
N SER A 151 12.28 7.93 -11.64
CA SER A 151 11.84 9.19 -11.03
C SER A 151 12.80 10.34 -11.37
N ASN A 152 14.11 10.11 -11.30
CA ASN A 152 15.10 11.13 -11.65
C ASN A 152 15.06 11.49 -13.14
N LYS A 153 14.90 10.50 -14.02
CA LYS A 153 14.76 10.74 -15.46
C LYS A 153 13.51 11.59 -15.79
N VAL A 154 12.37 11.26 -15.17
CA VAL A 154 11.12 12.01 -15.31
C VAL A 154 11.30 13.46 -14.84
N LYS A 155 12.01 13.70 -13.73
CA LYS A 155 12.29 15.05 -13.22
C LYS A 155 13.09 15.90 -14.20
N GLU A 156 14.12 15.33 -14.81
CA GLU A 156 14.94 16.06 -15.80
C GLU A 156 14.17 16.37 -17.08
N GLU A 157 13.37 15.43 -17.59
CA GLU A 157 12.48 15.69 -18.73
C GLU A 157 11.45 16.79 -18.43
N PHE A 158 10.87 16.79 -17.23
CA PHE A 158 9.94 17.82 -16.80
C PHE A 158 10.59 19.21 -16.72
N LYS A 159 11.85 19.27 -16.29
CA LYS A 159 12.64 20.51 -16.24
C LYS A 159 12.91 21.07 -17.64
N PHE A 160 13.23 20.19 -18.59
CA PHE A 160 13.42 20.58 -19.99
C PHE A 160 12.13 21.12 -20.61
N LEU A 161 11.02 20.40 -20.46
CA LEU A 161 9.70 20.82 -20.95
C LEU A 161 9.27 22.17 -20.36
N LYS A 162 9.53 22.40 -19.07
CA LYS A 162 9.21 23.68 -18.42
C LYS A 162 9.94 24.85 -19.07
N LYS A 163 11.22 24.67 -19.41
CA LYS A 163 12.03 25.68 -20.11
C LYS A 163 11.48 25.96 -21.51
N GLU A 164 11.15 24.91 -22.26
CA GLU A 164 10.63 25.04 -23.63
C GLU A 164 9.27 25.76 -23.64
N ILE A 165 8.40 25.50 -22.67
CA ILE A 165 7.14 26.23 -22.48
C ILE A 165 7.38 27.73 -22.22
N GLU A 166 8.42 28.07 -21.47
CA GLU A 166 8.75 29.45 -21.13
C GLU A 166 9.28 30.22 -22.35
N GLU A 167 10.10 29.57 -23.19
CA GLU A 167 10.54 30.11 -24.48
C GLU A 167 9.36 30.34 -25.43
N VAL A 168 8.42 29.38 -25.53
CA VAL A 168 7.20 29.52 -26.36
C VAL A 168 6.32 30.68 -25.88
N LYS A 169 6.22 30.90 -24.56
CA LYS A 169 5.48 32.05 -24.01
C LYS A 169 6.11 33.38 -24.41
N SER A 170 7.44 33.49 -24.33
CA SER A 170 8.15 34.70 -24.77
C SER A 170 7.90 34.99 -26.24
N LEU A 171 8.04 33.98 -27.11
CA LEU A 171 7.79 34.13 -28.55
C LEU A 171 6.35 34.56 -28.85
N LYS A 172 5.38 34.07 -28.07
CA LYS A 172 3.96 34.48 -28.21
C LYS A 172 3.76 35.96 -27.90
N GLU A 173 4.45 36.50 -26.89
CA GLU A 173 4.39 37.93 -26.56
C GLU A 173 5.04 38.79 -27.66
N ASP A 174 6.17 38.35 -28.21
CA ASP A 174 6.84 39.02 -29.32
C ASP A 174 5.96 39.08 -30.58
N ILE A 175 5.31 37.97 -30.94
CA ILE A 175 4.35 37.91 -32.06
C ILE A 175 3.19 38.89 -31.83
N LYS A 176 2.66 38.96 -30.60
CA LYS A 176 1.58 39.89 -30.26
C LYS A 176 2.00 41.36 -30.42
N SER A 177 3.23 41.68 -30.01
CA SER A 177 3.82 43.02 -30.18
C SER A 177 4.01 43.38 -31.65
N LEU A 178 4.52 42.45 -32.46
CA LEU A 178 4.66 42.61 -33.91
C LEU A 178 3.32 42.85 -34.60
N ASN A 179 2.30 42.05 -34.29
CA ASN A 179 0.96 42.23 -34.87
C ASN A 179 0.39 43.61 -34.55
N SER A 180 0.53 44.09 -33.30
CA SER A 180 0.08 45.45 -32.94
C SER A 180 0.79 46.54 -33.73
N LYS A 181 2.08 46.37 -34.07
CA LYS A 181 2.83 47.33 -34.91
C LYS A 181 2.36 47.29 -36.37
N ILE A 182 2.06 46.10 -36.89
CA ILE A 182 1.51 45.93 -38.25
C ILE A 182 0.16 46.64 -38.37
N ASP A 183 -0.73 46.47 -37.39
CA ASP A 183 -2.05 47.11 -37.38
C ASP A 183 -1.94 48.64 -37.38
N GLN A 184 -1.00 49.21 -36.62
CA GLN A 184 -0.73 50.65 -36.62
C GLN A 184 -0.24 51.16 -37.98
N LEU A 185 0.65 50.42 -38.65
CA LEU A 185 1.17 50.78 -39.97
C LEU A 185 0.10 50.72 -41.06
N LEU A 186 -0.81 49.73 -40.99
CA LEU A 186 -1.93 49.61 -41.93
C LEU A 186 -2.95 50.74 -41.75
N ASN A 187 -3.27 51.10 -40.50
CA ASN A 187 -4.21 52.19 -40.24
C ASN A 187 -3.66 53.56 -40.68
N ASN A 188 -2.36 53.82 -40.50
CA ASN A 188 -1.74 55.08 -40.92
C ASN A 188 -1.61 55.22 -42.45
N LYS A 189 -1.63 54.11 -43.21
CA LYS A 189 -1.60 54.14 -44.68
C LYS A 189 -2.96 54.46 -45.33
N ASN A 190 -4.06 54.23 -44.63
CA ASN A 190 -5.42 54.49 -45.13
C ASN A 190 -5.91 55.93 -44.87
N THR A 191 -5.07 56.78 -44.26
CA THR A 191 -5.40 58.16 -43.88
C THR A 191 -4.63 59.24 -44.67
N ASN A 192 -3.87 58.87 -45.70
CA ASN A 192 -3.28 59.77 -46.70
C ASN A 192 -3.92 59.52 -48.06
#